data_AF-R7Y2W5-F1
#
_entry.id   AF-R7Y2W5-F1
#
_cell.length_a   1.000
_cell.length_b   1.000
_cell.length_c   1.000
_cell.angle_alpha   90.00
_cell.angle_beta   90.00
_cell.angle_gamma   90.00
#
_symmetry.space_group_name_H-M   'P 1'
#
loop_
_entity.id
_entity.type
_entity.pdbx_description
1 polymer ?
#
loop_
_entity_poly.entity_id
_entity_poly.type
_entity_poly.pdbx_seq_one_letter_code
_entity_poly.pdbx_strand_id
1 'polypeptide(L)'
;MAITDINEYAHLTDADVEALGAELDALRREIEADRGMRDVRYLRRTIFAHRALEVAGRAALLGSRSRPLWLLGTGALALSKIIENMELGHNVM
;
A
#
# COMPACT_ATOMS: atom_id res chain seq x y z
N MET A 1 -1.91 -13.06 26.90
CA MET A 1 -1.54 -14.49 26.96
C MET A 1 -2.84 -15.25 27.15
N ALA A 2 -3.39 -15.85 26.08
CA ALA A 2 -4.74 -16.46 26.08
C ALA A 2 -4.90 -17.67 27.03
N ILE A 3 -3.81 -18.09 27.69
CA ILE A 3 -3.76 -19.27 28.56
C ILE A 3 -4.23 -18.95 29.99
N THR A 4 -4.37 -17.68 30.38
CA THR A 4 -4.74 -17.31 31.76
C THR A 4 -6.26 -17.37 32.03
N ASP A 5 -7.10 -17.34 30.99
CA ASP A 5 -8.57 -17.18 31.11
C ASP A 5 -9.35 -18.46 30.76
N ILE A 6 -8.79 -19.64 31.02
CA ILE A 6 -9.39 -20.95 30.69
C ILE A 6 -10.84 -21.09 31.23
N ASN A 7 -11.14 -20.47 32.37
CA ASN A 7 -12.46 -20.53 32.99
C ASN A 7 -13.53 -19.78 32.17
N GLU A 8 -13.15 -18.73 31.42
CA GLU A 8 -14.07 -18.04 30.50
C GLU A 8 -14.38 -18.87 29.27
N TYR A 9 -13.51 -19.78 28.81
CA TYR A 9 -13.76 -20.61 27.62
C TYR A 9 -14.35 -21.98 27.93
N ALA A 10 -14.37 -22.37 29.22
CA ALA A 10 -14.84 -23.69 29.68
C ALA A 10 -16.34 -23.96 29.45
N HIS A 11 -17.11 -22.95 29.04
CA HIS A 11 -18.53 -23.09 28.69
C HIS A 11 -18.78 -23.45 27.23
N LEU A 12 -17.75 -23.38 26.37
CA LEU A 12 -17.85 -23.73 24.97
C LEU A 12 -17.84 -25.25 24.83
N THR A 13 -18.82 -25.78 24.10
CA THR A 13 -18.82 -27.18 23.70
C THR A 13 -17.84 -27.40 22.55
N ASP A 14 -17.43 -28.66 22.31
CA ASP A 14 -16.58 -29.00 21.17
C ASP A 14 -17.17 -28.52 19.82
N ALA A 15 -18.51 -28.52 19.73
CA ALA A 15 -19.22 -28.01 18.56
C ALA A 15 -19.11 -26.48 18.42
N ASP A 16 -19.13 -25.72 19.53
CA ASP A 16 -18.95 -24.27 19.51
C ASP A 16 -17.52 -23.90 19.11
N VAL A 17 -16.54 -24.68 19.57
CA VAL A 17 -15.13 -24.49 19.19
C VAL A 17 -14.90 -24.77 17.70
N GLU A 18 -15.49 -25.84 17.17
CA GLU A 18 -15.40 -26.17 15.74
C GLU A 18 -16.08 -25.11 14.86
N ALA A 19 -17.27 -24.64 15.28
CA ALA A 19 -17.98 -23.58 14.59
C ALA A 19 -17.17 -22.27 14.58
N LEU A 20 -16.61 -21.88 15.73
CA LEU A 20 -15.73 -20.72 15.83
C LEU A 20 -14.47 -20.87 14.96
N GLY A 21 -13.87 -22.07 14.91
CA GLY A 21 -12.74 -22.37 14.04
C GLY A 21 -13.08 -22.16 12.56
N ALA A 22 -14.23 -22.68 12.12
CA ALA A 22 -14.71 -22.51 10.75
C ALA A 22 -14.98 -21.04 10.38
N GLU A 23 -15.53 -20.26 11.32
CA GLU A 23 -15.75 -18.82 11.16
C GLU A 23 -14.44 -18.03 11.04
N LEU A 24 -13.48 -18.31 11.92
CA LEU A 24 -12.15 -17.68 11.86
C LEU A 24 -11.40 -18.04 10.58
N ASP A 25 -11.54 -19.27 10.10
CA ASP A 25 -10.96 -19.71 8.83
C ASP A 25 -11.63 -19.08 7.61
N ALA A 26 -12.93 -18.83 7.67
CA ALA A 26 -13.63 -18.05 6.66
C ALA A 26 -13.12 -16.59 6.63
N LEU A 27 -13.00 -15.96 7.80
CA LEU A 27 -12.50 -14.59 7.93
C LEU A 27 -11.03 -14.48 7.47
N ARG A 28 -10.18 -15.45 7.83
CA ARG A 28 -8.79 -15.52 7.36
C ARG A 28 -8.73 -15.53 5.84
N ARG A 29 -9.50 -16.41 5.18
CA ARG A 29 -9.52 -16.51 3.71
C ARG A 29 -10.00 -15.21 3.06
N GLU A 30 -10.99 -14.55 3.63
CA GLU A 30 -11.47 -13.25 3.15
C GLU A 30 -10.38 -12.18 3.25
N ILE A 31 -9.74 -12.06 4.41
CA ILE A 31 -8.66 -11.09 4.63
C ILE A 31 -7.46 -11.40 3.74
N GLU A 32 -7.07 -12.67 3.58
CA GLU A 32 -6.00 -13.09 2.68
C GLU A 32 -6.32 -12.80 1.21
N ALA A 33 -7.59 -12.94 0.80
CA ALA A 33 -8.03 -12.61 -0.55
C ALA A 33 -8.05 -11.10 -0.84
N ASP A 34 -8.37 -10.27 0.16
CA ASP A 34 -8.35 -8.80 0.02
C ASP A 34 -6.92 -8.22 0.16
N ARG A 35 -6.08 -8.85 1.00
CA ARG A 35 -4.68 -8.48 1.19
C ARG A 35 -3.91 -8.52 -0.13
N GLY A 36 -3.19 -7.45 -0.42
CA GLY A 36 -2.36 -7.34 -1.62
C GLY A 36 -3.09 -6.80 -2.85
N MET A 37 -4.39 -7.04 -3.07
CA MET A 37 -5.07 -6.50 -4.25
C MET A 37 -5.20 -4.96 -4.20
N ARG A 38 -5.51 -4.43 -3.02
CA ARG A 38 -5.57 -2.98 -2.79
C ARG A 38 -4.17 -2.36 -2.85
N ASP A 39 -3.19 -3.02 -2.24
CA ASP A 39 -1.80 -2.56 -2.16
C ASP A 39 -1.13 -2.57 -3.53
N VAL A 40 -1.34 -3.62 -4.34
CA VAL A 40 -0.85 -3.71 -5.72
C VAL A 40 -1.45 -2.60 -6.58
N ARG A 41 -2.74 -2.29 -6.40
CA ARG A 41 -3.40 -1.21 -7.15
C ARG A 41 -2.83 0.15 -6.75
N TYR A 42 -2.64 0.37 -5.46
CA TYR A 42 -1.98 1.56 -4.93
C TYR A 42 -0.57 1.69 -5.54
N LEU A 43 0.24 0.64 -5.43
CA LEU A 43 1.61 0.63 -5.92
C LEU A 43 1.69 0.89 -7.43
N ARG A 44 0.85 0.23 -8.24
CA ARG A 44 0.81 0.46 -9.69
C ARG A 44 0.48 1.92 -10.03
N ARG A 45 -0.46 2.54 -9.29
CA ARG A 45 -0.81 3.95 -9.47
C ARG A 45 0.35 4.87 -9.06
N THR A 46 1.02 4.57 -7.95
CA THR A 46 2.18 5.32 -7.47
C THR A 46 3.34 5.24 -8.46
N ILE A 47 3.65 4.05 -9.00
CA ILE A 47 4.66 3.87 -10.06
C ILE A 47 4.29 4.66 -11.31
N PHE A 48 3.02 4.64 -11.71
CA PHE A 48 2.55 5.40 -12.86
C PHE A 48 2.72 6.91 -12.64
N ALA A 49 2.27 7.43 -11.48
CA ALA A 49 2.40 8.83 -11.13
C ALA A 49 3.87 9.28 -11.07
N HIS A 50 4.74 8.46 -10.46
CA HIS A 50 6.19 8.67 -10.42
C HIS A 50 6.77 8.82 -11.84
N ARG A 51 6.52 7.83 -12.70
CA ARG A 51 7.04 7.83 -14.08
C ARG A 51 6.47 9.00 -14.90
N ALA A 52 5.19 9.31 -14.71
CA ALA A 52 4.55 10.44 -15.39
C ALA A 52 5.18 11.77 -14.96
N LEU A 53 5.42 11.98 -13.67
CA LEU A 53 6.10 13.18 -13.15
C LEU A 53 7.54 13.29 -13.65
N GLU A 54 8.28 12.19 -13.71
CA GLU A 54 9.63 12.16 -14.27
C GLU A 54 9.66 12.58 -15.74
N VAL A 55 8.83 11.96 -16.57
CA VAL A 55 8.78 12.24 -18.01
C VAL A 55 8.28 13.67 -18.26
N ALA A 56 7.18 14.07 -17.61
CA ALA A 56 6.61 15.41 -17.77
C ALA A 56 7.55 16.49 -17.24
N GLY A 57 8.20 16.26 -16.10
CA GLY A 57 9.17 17.18 -15.51
C GLY A 57 10.37 17.40 -16.43
N ARG A 58 10.95 16.31 -16.98
CA ARG A 58 12.03 16.40 -17.97
C ARG A 58 11.59 17.11 -19.25
N ALA A 59 10.39 16.82 -19.75
CA ALA A 59 9.84 17.48 -20.93
C ALA A 59 9.63 18.99 -20.70
N ALA A 60 9.10 19.39 -19.53
CA ALA A 60 8.91 20.79 -19.17
C ALA A 60 10.25 21.56 -19.12
N LEU A 61 11.32 20.91 -18.64
CA LEU A 61 12.66 21.53 -18.60
C LEU A 61 13.26 21.82 -19.99
N LEU A 62 12.78 21.18 -21.06
CA LEU A 62 13.16 21.56 -22.43
C LEU A 62 12.74 23.01 -22.76
N GLY A 63 11.66 23.50 -22.14
CA GLY A 63 11.18 24.88 -22.22
C GLY A 63 11.62 25.79 -21.07
N SER A 64 12.65 25.40 -20.31
CA SER A 64 13.09 26.09 -19.08
C SER A 64 13.58 27.53 -19.26
N ARG A 65 13.74 28.01 -20.50
CA ARG A 65 13.93 29.43 -20.78
C ARG A 65 12.79 30.28 -20.20
N SER A 66 11.58 29.71 -20.13
CA SER A 66 10.48 30.31 -19.39
C SER A 66 10.55 29.91 -17.91
N ARG A 67 10.52 30.91 -17.02
CA ARG A 67 10.47 30.72 -15.56
C ARG A 67 9.37 29.74 -15.09
N PRO A 68 8.12 29.78 -15.62
CA PRO A 68 7.09 28.85 -15.17
C PRO A 68 7.40 27.40 -15.55
N LEU A 69 7.90 27.12 -16.76
CA LEU A 69 8.26 25.76 -17.15
C LEU A 69 9.46 25.23 -16.37
N TRP A 70 10.42 26.09 -16.03
CA TRP A 70 11.53 25.72 -15.16
C TRP A 70 11.05 25.33 -13.75
N LEU A 71 10.17 26.13 -13.14
CA LEU A 71 9.60 25.84 -11.83
C LEU A 71 8.78 24.55 -11.85
N LEU A 72 7.91 24.38 -12.86
CA LEU A 72 7.08 23.18 -13.02
C LEU A 72 7.94 21.94 -13.22
N GLY A 73 8.93 22.00 -14.11
CA GLY A 73 9.83 20.88 -14.37
C GLY A 73 10.62 20.48 -13.13
N THR A 74 11.20 21.45 -12.44
CA THR A 74 11.97 21.21 -11.21
C THR A 74 11.09 20.66 -10.08
N GLY A 75 9.91 21.24 -9.87
CA GLY A 75 8.95 20.78 -8.87
C GLY A 75 8.43 19.37 -9.15
N ALA A 76 8.11 19.05 -10.41
CA ALA A 76 7.67 17.71 -10.80
C ALA A 76 8.74 16.65 -10.54
N LEU A 77 10.01 16.94 -10.85
CA LEU A 77 11.14 16.03 -10.58
C LEU A 77 11.45 15.89 -9.09
N ALA A 78 11.31 16.97 -8.31
CA ALA A 78 11.44 16.89 -6.86
C ALA A 78 10.35 15.99 -6.26
N LEU A 79 9.10 16.16 -6.69
CA LEU A 79 7.98 15.34 -6.25
C LEU A 79 8.14 13.87 -6.68
N SER A 80 8.57 13.59 -7.91
CA SER A 80 8.85 12.21 -8.33
C SER A 80 9.90 11.59 -7.41
N LYS A 81 10.98 12.31 -7.08
CA LYS A 81 12.02 11.76 -6.21
C LYS A 81 11.55 11.51 -4.77
N ILE A 82 10.70 12.38 -4.23
CA ILE A 82 10.07 12.17 -2.92
C ILE A 82 9.23 10.90 -2.93
N ILE A 83 8.40 10.71 -3.96
CA ILE A 83 7.56 9.50 -4.09
C ILE A 83 8.44 8.25 -4.22
N GLU A 84 9.51 8.30 -5.01
CA GLU A 84 10.43 7.18 -5.16
C GLU A 84 11.03 6.77 -3.81
N ASN A 85 11.58 7.73 -3.06
CA ASN A 85 12.20 7.42 -1.76
C ASN A 85 11.18 6.97 -0.70
N MET A 86 10.01 7.61 -0.64
CA MET A 86 9.01 7.34 0.40
C MET A 86 8.23 6.05 0.17
N GLU A 87 7.88 5.75 -1.07
CA GLU A 87 6.92 4.69 -1.40
C GLU A 87 7.57 3.49 -2.08
N LEU A 88 8.59 3.70 -2.91
CA LEU A 88 9.18 2.64 -3.75
C LEU A 88 10.50 2.11 -3.18
N GLY A 89 11.33 2.99 -2.62
CA GLY A 89 12.68 2.67 -2.16
C GLY A 89 12.74 1.70 -0.98
N HIS A 90 11.71 1.69 -0.13
CA HIS A 90 11.66 0.84 1.07
C HIS A 90 10.56 -0.20 1.08
N ASN A 91 9.51 -0.06 0.26
CA ASN A 91 8.36 -0.98 0.27
C ASN A 91 8.34 -1.98 -0.90
N VAL A 92 9.23 -1.82 -1.89
CA VAL A 92 9.26 -2.64 -3.12
C VAL A 92 10.62 -3.28 -3.38
N MET A 93 11.69 -2.71 -2.83
CA MET A 93 13.06 -3.22 -2.93
C MET A 93 13.29 -4.35 -1.93
#